data_AF-A0A971NSS3-F1
#
_entry.id   AF-A0A971NSS3-F1
#
_cell.length_a   1.000
_cell.length_b   1.000
_cell.length_c   1.000
_cell.angle_alpha   90.00
_cell.angle_beta   90.00
_cell.angle_gamma   90.00
#
_symmetry.space_group_name_H-M   'P 1'
#
loop_
_entity.id
_entity.type
_entity.pdbx_description
1 polymer ?
#
loop_
_entity_poly.entity_id
_entity_poly.type
_entity_poly.pdbx_seq_one_letter_code
_entity_poly.pdbx_strand_id
1 'polypeptide(L)'
;ETLTHLIERGMVDEAAMPRYINAVGKTRALLGSIPVTVFMLGIVILVMLLDIRRDLPQDITLWQFVGTGRSLSDLTPAGWWLYRVSIPVFQFLFLRSILHYLAWVGLLFRVSLLGLRLVPAHPDYAGGIRFLGLSQVFFTPWAFGLSSVLASEIGMRIIYGGESLLSFQKIIILFIALFLAALLLPLLAFCPMLVRAKKDGLKEYGLLAVDLLKAFDARWMTGKKAAGEKILSAVDPSATTDYLSTYMVLRGMRFVPFDLRIVAVLLASLIVPMLPLLLTVVSLTEGIIKIVKILWS
;
A
#
# COMPACT_ATOMS: atom_id res chain seq x y z
N GLU A 1 13.43 0.89 9.49
CA GLU A 1 12.51 1.15 10.62
C GLU A 1 11.37 0.13 10.70
N THR A 2 10.57 -0.06 9.65
CA THR A 2 9.51 -1.11 9.65
C THR A 2 10.01 -2.53 9.92
N LEU A 3 11.25 -2.82 9.54
CA LEU A 3 11.90 -4.13 9.67
C LEU A 3 12.56 -4.37 11.04
N THR A 4 12.88 -3.30 11.78
CA THR A 4 13.38 -3.43 13.16
C THR A 4 12.29 -3.93 14.10
N HIS A 5 11.02 -3.60 13.81
CA HIS A 5 9.88 -4.13 14.55
C HIS A 5 9.71 -5.66 14.48
N LEU A 6 10.21 -6.33 13.43
CA LEU A 6 10.21 -7.81 13.37
C LEU A 6 11.14 -8.42 14.40
N ILE A 7 12.28 -7.77 14.64
CA ILE A 7 13.28 -8.21 15.63
C ILE A 7 12.76 -7.87 17.04
N GLU A 8 12.29 -6.64 17.26
CA GLU A 8 11.75 -6.20 18.55
C GLU A 8 10.60 -7.06 19.05
N ARG A 9 9.78 -7.60 18.12
CA ARG A 9 8.65 -8.47 18.45
C ARG A 9 8.97 -9.95 18.53
N GLY A 10 10.25 -10.35 18.37
CA GLY A 10 10.68 -11.75 18.46
C GLY A 10 10.02 -12.70 17.44
N MET A 11 9.56 -12.17 16.30
CA MET A 11 8.82 -12.96 15.30
C MET A 11 9.73 -13.79 14.39
N VAL A 12 11.02 -13.44 14.34
CA VAL A 12 12.04 -14.14 13.57
C VAL A 12 12.68 -15.18 14.48
N ASP A 13 12.65 -16.44 14.04
CA ASP A 13 13.33 -17.52 14.75
C ASP A 13 14.83 -17.25 14.87
N GLU A 14 15.45 -17.64 15.98
CA GLU A 14 16.89 -17.45 16.22
C GLU A 14 17.71 -18.11 15.11
N ALA A 15 17.28 -19.29 14.64
CA ALA A 15 17.89 -20.00 13.53
C ALA A 15 17.77 -19.26 12.18
N ALA A 16 16.73 -18.44 12.00
CA ALA A 16 16.49 -17.66 10.78
C ALA A 16 17.12 -16.26 10.81
N MET A 17 17.57 -15.80 11.98
CA MET A 17 18.13 -14.46 12.20
C MET A 17 19.31 -14.13 11.28
N PRO A 18 20.31 -15.01 11.06
CA PRO A 18 21.42 -14.72 10.16
C PRO A 18 20.96 -14.51 8.70
N ARG A 19 19.97 -15.29 8.26
CA ARG A 19 19.38 -15.17 6.91
C ARG A 19 18.61 -13.85 6.76
N TYR A 20 17.89 -13.44 7.80
CA TYR A 20 17.18 -12.18 7.85
C TYR A 20 18.13 -10.98 7.73
N ILE A 21 19.16 -10.93 8.58
CA ILE A 21 20.17 -9.85 8.59
C ILE A 21 20.87 -9.77 7.23
N ASN A 22 21.25 -10.91 6.65
CA ASN A 22 21.85 -10.96 5.32
C ASN A 22 20.91 -10.43 4.24
N ALA A 23 19.62 -10.78 4.28
CA ALA A 23 18.62 -10.27 3.33
C ALA A 23 18.49 -8.74 3.42
N VAL A 24 18.41 -8.19 4.63
CA VAL A 24 18.34 -6.73 4.86
C VAL A 24 19.64 -6.05 4.42
N GLY A 25 20.79 -6.62 4.75
CA GLY A 25 22.10 -6.12 4.38
C GLY A 25 22.28 -6.05 2.86
N LYS A 26 21.93 -7.11 2.14
CA LYS A 26 21.96 -7.14 0.66
C LYS A 26 21.05 -6.08 0.05
N THR A 27 19.84 -5.92 0.59
CA THR A 27 18.90 -4.89 0.12
C THR A 27 19.45 -3.49 0.36
N ARG A 28 20.03 -3.22 1.54
CA ARG A 28 20.66 -1.92 1.84
C ARG A 28 21.88 -1.66 0.95
N ALA A 29 22.72 -2.67 0.73
CA ALA A 29 23.88 -2.57 -0.15
C ALA A 29 23.48 -2.25 -1.60
N LEU A 30 22.43 -2.90 -2.12
CA LEU A 30 21.88 -2.60 -3.44
C LEU A 30 21.39 -1.14 -3.52
N LEU A 31 20.64 -0.69 -2.52
CA LEU A 31 20.07 0.66 -2.48
C LEU A 31 21.12 1.76 -2.24
N GLY A 32 22.27 1.43 -1.66
CA GLY A 32 23.40 2.35 -1.46
C GLY A 32 24.50 2.23 -2.52
N SER A 33 24.31 1.39 -3.54
CA SER A 33 25.34 1.10 -4.53
C SER A 33 25.58 2.27 -5.49
N ILE A 34 26.83 2.74 -5.56
CA ILE A 34 27.27 3.77 -6.51
C ILE A 34 27.08 3.31 -7.96
N PRO A 35 27.49 2.09 -8.36
CA PRO A 35 27.23 1.57 -9.71
C PRO A 35 25.76 1.65 -10.14
N VAL A 36 24.83 1.30 -9.24
CA VAL A 36 23.38 1.36 -9.53
C VAL A 36 22.93 2.80 -9.75
N THR A 37 23.46 3.73 -8.96
CA THR A 37 23.16 5.16 -9.10
C THR A 37 23.69 5.72 -10.42
N VAL A 38 24.93 5.40 -10.78
CA VAL A 38 25.54 5.78 -12.06
C VAL A 38 24.76 5.19 -13.23
N PHE A 39 24.32 3.93 -13.12
CA PHE A 39 23.49 3.29 -14.13
C PHE A 39 22.15 4.00 -14.33
N MET A 40 21.46 4.37 -13.24
CA MET A 40 20.22 5.16 -13.33
C MET A 40 20.44 6.52 -13.98
N LEU A 41 21.54 7.21 -13.65
CA LEU A 41 21.90 8.48 -14.30
C LEU A 41 22.18 8.29 -15.80
N GLY A 42 22.85 7.20 -16.17
CA GLY A 42 23.07 6.83 -17.57
C GLY A 42 21.77 6.65 -18.34
N ILE A 43 20.76 6.00 -17.75
CA ILE A 43 19.42 5.86 -18.35
C ILE A 43 18.76 7.24 -18.52
N VAL A 44 18.83 8.11 -17.52
CA VAL A 44 18.25 9.47 -17.60
C VAL A 44 18.88 10.26 -18.74
N ILE A 45 20.21 10.24 -18.84
CA ILE A 45 20.96 10.91 -19.92
C ILE A 45 20.57 10.31 -21.28
N LEU A 46 20.51 8.98 -21.38
CA LEU A 46 20.12 8.30 -22.62
C LEU A 46 18.71 8.72 -23.07
N VAL A 47 17.73 8.70 -22.17
CA VAL A 47 16.34 9.11 -22.48
C VAL A 47 16.29 10.58 -22.90
N MET A 48 17.11 11.43 -22.27
CA MET A 48 17.23 12.84 -22.64
C MET A 48 17.81 13.04 -24.05
N LEU A 49 18.78 12.20 -24.45
CA LEU A 49 19.38 12.24 -25.79
C LEU A 49 18.45 11.69 -26.87
N LEU A 50 17.66 10.68 -26.55
CA LEU A 50 16.74 10.03 -27.49
C LEU A 50 15.50 10.87 -27.82
N ASP A 51 15.27 11.97 -27.09
CA ASP A 51 14.28 13.01 -27.43
C ASP A 51 12.88 12.44 -27.78
N ILE A 52 12.44 11.43 -27.03
CA ILE A 52 11.24 10.59 -27.30
C ILE A 52 9.92 11.38 -27.26
N ARG A 53 9.93 12.69 -26.96
CA ARG A 53 8.73 13.52 -26.73
C ARG A 53 8.32 14.41 -27.92
N ARG A 54 8.73 14.08 -29.15
CA ARG A 54 8.47 14.89 -30.35
C ARG A 54 7.00 14.92 -30.84
N ASP A 55 6.15 14.03 -30.35
CA ASP A 55 4.77 13.89 -30.85
C ASP A 55 3.75 14.72 -30.06
N LEU A 56 3.96 16.04 -29.95
CA LEU A 56 2.93 16.97 -29.48
C LEU A 56 2.24 17.63 -30.70
N PRO A 57 0.89 17.72 -30.78
CA PRO A 57 0.15 18.30 -31.91
C PRO A 57 0.52 19.76 -32.19
N GLN A 58 0.92 20.09 -33.42
CA GLN A 58 1.67 21.31 -33.77
C GLN A 58 0.88 22.65 -33.69
N ASP A 59 -0.40 22.63 -33.36
CA ASP A 59 -1.27 23.79 -33.60
C ASP A 59 -1.52 24.68 -32.36
N ILE A 60 -0.78 24.46 -31.26
CA ILE A 60 -1.09 25.08 -29.95
C ILE A 60 0.15 25.71 -29.31
N THR A 61 0.03 26.99 -28.96
CA THR A 61 1.02 27.74 -28.18
C THR A 61 1.02 27.25 -26.74
N LEU A 62 2.13 26.68 -26.30
CA LEU A 62 2.37 26.24 -24.93
C LEU A 62 3.38 27.17 -24.28
N TRP A 63 3.23 27.43 -22.98
CA TRP A 63 4.15 28.26 -22.19
C TRP A 63 5.63 27.79 -22.24
N GLN A 64 5.87 26.56 -22.69
CA GLN A 64 7.18 25.94 -22.83
C GLN A 64 7.94 26.40 -24.08
N PHE A 65 7.23 26.88 -25.11
CA PHE A 65 7.79 27.21 -26.43
C PHE A 65 7.51 28.66 -26.81
N VAL A 66 8.44 29.27 -27.54
CA VAL A 66 8.31 30.61 -28.13
C VAL A 66 7.58 30.46 -29.46
N GLY A 67 6.32 30.87 -29.50
CA GLY A 67 5.48 30.76 -30.71
C GLY A 67 4.94 29.35 -30.95
N THR A 68 4.62 29.04 -32.21
CA THR A 68 4.14 27.71 -32.65
C THR A 68 5.27 26.78 -33.06
N GLY A 69 6.51 27.29 -33.17
CA GLY A 69 7.71 26.50 -33.43
C GLY A 69 8.04 25.60 -32.25
N ARG A 70 8.08 24.29 -32.47
CA ARG A 70 8.45 23.29 -31.45
C ARG A 70 9.84 22.72 -31.69
N SER A 71 10.80 23.61 -31.95
CA SER A 71 12.22 23.27 -31.91
C SER A 71 12.76 23.47 -30.49
N LEU A 72 13.72 22.62 -30.07
CA LEU A 72 14.46 22.83 -28.82
C LEU A 72 15.25 24.16 -28.81
N SER A 73 15.46 24.78 -29.98
CA SER A 73 16.01 26.14 -30.11
C SER A 73 15.04 27.24 -29.66
N ASP A 74 13.74 26.95 -29.66
CA ASP A 74 12.67 27.93 -29.46
C ASP A 74 12.06 27.77 -28.06
N LEU A 75 12.81 27.23 -27.10
CA LEU A 75 12.34 27.07 -25.73
C LEU A 75 12.28 28.41 -25.01
N THR A 76 11.19 28.65 -24.29
CA THR A 76 11.16 29.74 -23.29
C THR A 76 12.14 29.41 -22.15
N PRO A 77 12.58 30.39 -21.34
CA PRO A 77 13.36 30.10 -20.14
C PRO A 77 12.70 29.06 -19.21
N ALA A 78 11.37 29.08 -19.15
CA ALA A 78 10.58 28.10 -18.39
C ALA A 78 10.60 26.70 -19.03
N GLY A 79 10.51 26.62 -20.36
CA GLY A 79 10.66 25.36 -21.10
C GLY A 79 12.06 24.76 -20.92
N TRP A 80 13.11 25.57 -21.03
CA TRP A 80 14.48 25.12 -20.80
C TRP A 80 14.65 24.49 -19.42
N TRP A 81 14.15 25.15 -18.36
CA TRP A 81 14.19 24.61 -17.00
C TRP A 81 13.43 23.29 -16.87
N LEU A 82 12.22 23.20 -17.44
CA LEU A 82 11.41 21.98 -17.44
C LEU A 82 12.18 20.80 -18.05
N TYR A 83 12.72 20.98 -19.27
CA TYR A 83 13.36 19.91 -20.02
C TYR A 83 14.76 19.55 -19.52
N ARG A 84 15.53 20.53 -19.04
CA ARG A 84 16.93 20.31 -18.61
C ARG A 84 17.08 19.97 -17.13
N VAL A 85 16.13 20.37 -16.29
CA VAL A 85 16.23 20.17 -14.83
C VAL A 85 15.07 19.30 -14.32
N SER A 86 13.83 19.76 -14.48
CA SER A 86 12.68 19.11 -13.83
C SER A 86 12.42 17.69 -14.34
N ILE A 87 12.45 17.48 -15.66
CA ILE A 87 12.22 16.15 -16.25
C ILE A 87 13.32 15.16 -15.86
N PRO A 88 14.63 15.46 -16.00
CA PRO A 88 15.70 14.56 -15.56
C PRO A 88 15.63 14.23 -14.07
N VAL A 89 15.37 15.23 -13.22
CA VAL A 89 15.19 15.01 -11.78
C VAL A 89 14.01 14.08 -11.51
N PHE A 90 12.86 14.31 -12.17
CA PHE A 90 11.69 13.44 -12.06
C PHE A 90 12.02 12.00 -12.51
N GLN A 91 12.67 11.82 -13.66
CA GLN A 91 13.05 10.49 -14.17
C GLN A 91 13.99 9.76 -13.22
N PHE A 92 15.00 10.46 -12.69
CA PHE A 92 15.91 9.88 -11.70
C PHE A 92 15.17 9.44 -10.45
N LEU A 93 14.33 10.31 -9.87
CA LEU A 93 13.52 9.99 -8.69
C LEU A 93 12.55 8.85 -8.97
N PHE A 94 11.97 8.78 -10.17
CA PHE A 94 11.09 7.71 -10.59
C PHE A 94 11.82 6.36 -10.67
N LEU A 95 12.96 6.29 -11.36
CA LEU A 95 13.80 5.08 -11.42
C LEU A 95 14.26 4.65 -10.02
N ARG A 96 14.67 5.62 -9.20
CA ARG A 96 15.07 5.39 -7.81
C ARG A 96 13.92 4.82 -6.99
N SER A 97 12.70 5.31 -7.19
CA SER A 97 11.51 4.81 -6.51
C SER A 97 11.15 3.38 -6.95
N ILE A 98 11.25 3.08 -8.25
CA ILE A 98 11.08 1.71 -8.77
C ILE A 98 12.10 0.77 -8.13
N LEU A 99 13.38 1.16 -8.07
CA LEU A 99 14.42 0.36 -7.44
C LEU A 99 14.09 0.08 -5.96
N HIS A 100 13.67 1.09 -5.20
CA HIS A 100 13.25 0.88 -3.81
C HIS A 100 12.08 -0.08 -3.70
N TYR A 101 11.07 0.09 -4.55
CA TYR A 101 9.91 -0.80 -4.57
C TYR A 101 10.33 -2.24 -4.91
N LEU A 102 11.10 -2.47 -5.97
CA LEU A 102 11.59 -3.82 -6.33
C LEU A 102 12.46 -4.45 -5.23
N ALA A 103 13.32 -3.65 -4.61
CA ALA A 103 14.15 -4.10 -3.49
C ALA A 103 13.29 -4.46 -2.26
N TRP A 104 12.23 -3.70 -2.00
CA TRP A 104 11.25 -3.96 -0.96
C TRP A 104 10.44 -5.23 -1.25
N VAL A 105 9.96 -5.42 -2.49
CA VAL A 105 9.28 -6.65 -2.93
C VAL A 105 10.19 -7.86 -2.75
N GLY A 106 11.43 -7.80 -3.24
CA GLY A 106 12.40 -8.88 -3.09
C GLY A 106 12.72 -9.20 -1.63
N LEU A 107 12.75 -8.18 -0.77
CA LEU A 107 12.91 -8.38 0.66
C LEU A 107 11.69 -9.07 1.28
N LEU A 108 10.47 -8.64 0.96
CA LEU A 108 9.25 -9.28 1.45
C LEU A 108 9.20 -10.77 1.10
N PHE A 109 9.49 -11.13 -0.15
CA PHE A 109 9.55 -12.52 -0.58
C PHE A 109 10.61 -13.32 0.18
N ARG A 110 11.79 -12.75 0.44
CA ARG A 110 12.81 -13.43 1.25
C ARG A 110 12.34 -13.65 2.68
N VAL A 111 11.66 -12.66 3.26
CA VAL A 111 11.14 -12.72 4.64
C VAL A 111 9.97 -13.70 4.75
N SER A 112 9.07 -13.77 3.76
CA SER A 112 7.96 -14.73 3.76
C SER A 112 8.45 -16.19 3.72
N LEU A 113 9.65 -16.44 3.18
CA LEU A 113 10.27 -17.76 3.14
C LEU A 113 10.98 -18.16 4.45
N LEU A 114 11.13 -17.25 5.42
CA LEU A 114 11.81 -17.54 6.69
C LEU A 114 10.93 -18.25 7.71
N GLY A 115 9.63 -18.44 7.44
CA GLY A 115 8.73 -19.14 8.37
C GLY A 115 8.54 -18.38 9.68
N LEU A 116 8.17 -17.10 9.62
CA LEU A 116 7.88 -16.27 10.80
C LEU A 116 6.92 -16.97 11.76
N ARG A 117 7.20 -16.83 13.05
CA ARG A 117 6.32 -17.30 14.13
C ARG A 117 5.21 -16.29 14.33
N LEU A 118 4.09 -16.52 13.65
CA LEU A 118 2.88 -15.71 13.80
C LEU A 118 2.16 -16.10 15.08
N VAL A 119 1.64 -15.10 15.81
CA VAL A 119 0.84 -15.32 17.01
C VAL A 119 -0.64 -15.23 16.63
N PRO A 120 -1.40 -16.35 16.56
CA PRO A 120 -2.75 -16.35 16.01
C PRO A 120 -3.74 -15.46 16.78
N ALA A 121 -3.56 -15.34 18.09
CA ALA A 121 -4.38 -14.52 18.99
C ALA A 121 -3.87 -13.06 19.15
N HIS A 122 -2.99 -12.60 18.27
CA HIS A 122 -2.44 -11.25 18.36
C HIS A 122 -3.53 -10.17 18.12
N PRO A 123 -3.57 -9.06 18.89
CA PRO A 123 -4.63 -8.04 18.82
C PRO A 123 -4.68 -7.23 17.51
N ASP A 124 -3.77 -7.47 16.58
CA ASP A 124 -3.74 -6.79 15.28
C ASP A 124 -4.57 -7.49 14.19
N TYR A 125 -5.18 -8.64 14.50
CA TYR A 125 -5.93 -9.50 13.57
C TYR A 125 -5.12 -9.97 12.35
N ALA A 126 -3.79 -9.88 12.38
CA ALA A 126 -2.91 -10.28 11.29
C ALA A 126 -1.69 -11.05 11.80
N GLY A 127 -1.82 -11.75 12.92
CA GLY A 127 -0.74 -12.58 13.46
C GLY A 127 0.52 -11.81 13.86
N GLY A 128 0.41 -10.49 14.08
CA GLY A 128 1.53 -9.61 14.41
C GLY A 128 2.19 -8.89 13.23
N ILE A 129 1.82 -9.22 11.98
CA ILE A 129 2.43 -8.66 10.76
C ILE A 129 1.62 -7.52 10.13
N ARG A 130 0.64 -6.94 10.83
CA ARG A 130 -0.18 -5.82 10.30
C ARG A 130 0.66 -4.60 9.88
N PHE A 131 1.81 -4.39 10.51
CA PHE A 131 2.70 -3.28 10.17
C PHE A 131 3.21 -3.36 8.71
N LEU A 132 3.26 -4.56 8.11
CA LEU A 132 3.58 -4.72 6.69
C LEU A 132 2.50 -4.10 5.79
N GLY A 133 1.22 -4.26 6.17
CA GLY A 133 0.12 -3.56 5.52
C GLY A 133 0.22 -2.04 5.68
N LEU A 134 0.53 -1.57 6.90
CA LEU A 134 0.71 -0.13 7.16
C LEU A 134 1.85 0.46 6.33
N SER A 135 2.89 -0.31 6.04
CA SER A 135 4.00 0.15 5.21
C SER A 135 3.59 0.53 3.78
N GLN A 136 2.44 0.04 3.28
CA GLN A 136 1.93 0.46 1.97
C GLN A 136 1.59 1.94 1.90
N VAL A 137 1.20 2.53 3.04
CA VAL A 137 0.84 3.95 3.12
C VAL A 137 2.02 4.85 2.74
N PHE A 138 3.26 4.40 2.93
CA PHE A 138 4.44 5.17 2.51
C PHE A 138 4.58 5.31 0.99
N PHE A 139 3.85 4.52 0.19
CA PHE A 139 3.81 4.66 -1.27
C PHE A 139 2.73 5.64 -1.75
N THR A 140 1.97 6.28 -0.84
CA THR A 140 0.96 7.29 -1.21
C THR A 140 1.51 8.49 -2.00
N PRO A 141 2.70 9.06 -1.71
CA PRO A 141 3.24 10.14 -2.53
C PRO A 141 3.59 9.67 -3.94
N TRP A 142 4.01 8.40 -4.08
CA TRP A 142 4.32 7.79 -5.37
C TRP A 142 3.05 7.56 -6.19
N ALA A 143 1.99 7.07 -5.55
CA ALA A 143 0.65 6.93 -6.13
C ALA A 143 0.11 8.28 -6.62
N PHE A 144 0.19 9.30 -5.76
CA PHE A 144 -0.23 10.65 -6.08
C PHE A 144 0.55 11.20 -7.28
N GLY A 145 1.89 11.14 -7.25
CA GLY A 145 2.74 11.69 -8.30
C GLY A 145 2.49 11.05 -9.67
N LEU A 146 2.36 9.71 -9.73
CA LEU A 146 2.08 9.02 -10.99
C LEU A 146 0.66 9.29 -11.51
N SER A 147 -0.30 9.36 -10.60
CA SER A 147 -1.65 9.77 -10.95
C SER A 147 -1.69 11.21 -11.48
N SER A 148 -0.95 12.15 -10.88
CA SER A 148 -0.82 13.52 -11.39
C SER A 148 -0.26 13.58 -12.81
N VAL A 149 0.75 12.75 -13.12
CA VAL A 149 1.32 12.68 -14.47
C VAL A 149 0.29 12.17 -15.47
N LEU A 150 -0.42 11.09 -15.14
CA LEU A 150 -1.47 10.56 -16.00
C LEU A 150 -2.65 11.54 -16.15
N ALA A 151 -3.04 12.22 -15.07
CA ALA A 151 -4.06 13.26 -15.08
C ALA A 151 -3.66 14.43 -15.97
N SER A 152 -2.39 14.87 -15.91
CA SER A 152 -1.87 15.93 -16.77
C SER A 152 -1.91 15.54 -18.25
N GLU A 153 -1.55 14.31 -18.59
CA GLU A 153 -1.58 13.81 -19.97
C GLU A 153 -3.02 13.74 -20.51
N ILE A 154 -3.94 13.19 -19.72
CA ILE A 154 -5.37 13.13 -20.09
C ILE A 154 -5.95 14.55 -20.20
N GLY A 155 -5.63 15.43 -19.26
CA GLY A 155 -6.09 16.82 -19.24
C GLY A 155 -5.62 17.60 -20.46
N MET A 156 -4.37 17.40 -20.90
CA MET A 156 -3.86 17.96 -22.15
C MET A 156 -4.72 17.51 -23.34
N ARG A 157 -4.99 16.21 -23.47
CA ARG A 157 -5.80 15.67 -24.59
C ARG A 157 -7.24 16.14 -24.58
N ILE A 158 -7.84 16.32 -23.40
CA ILE A 158 -9.22 16.84 -23.29
C ILE A 158 -9.27 18.32 -23.66
N ILE A 159 -8.43 19.15 -23.02
CA ILE A 159 -8.48 20.62 -23.16
C ILE A 159 -8.04 21.04 -24.57
N TYR A 160 -7.01 20.40 -25.11
CA TYR A 160 -6.36 20.81 -26.35
C TYR A 160 -6.64 19.90 -27.53
N GLY A 161 -6.91 18.62 -27.29
CA GLY A 161 -7.26 17.64 -28.34
C GLY A 161 -8.77 17.49 -28.56
N GLY A 162 -9.62 18.07 -27.71
CA GLY A 162 -11.08 17.95 -27.79
C GLY A 162 -11.61 16.54 -27.49
N GLU A 163 -10.78 15.66 -26.91
CA GLU A 163 -11.18 14.31 -26.54
C GLU A 163 -12.13 14.31 -25.32
N SER A 164 -13.08 13.37 -25.27
CA SER A 164 -13.98 13.22 -24.12
C SER A 164 -13.32 12.45 -22.98
N LEU A 165 -13.54 12.86 -21.71
CA LEU A 165 -13.09 12.12 -20.53
C LEU A 165 -13.53 10.65 -20.52
N LEU A 166 -14.72 10.35 -21.07
CA LEU A 166 -15.26 8.99 -21.11
C LEU A 166 -14.40 8.03 -21.94
N SER A 167 -13.66 8.54 -22.93
CA SER A 167 -12.72 7.72 -23.71
C SER A 167 -11.58 7.17 -22.84
N PHE A 168 -11.21 7.88 -21.77
CA PHE A 168 -10.14 7.50 -20.84
C PHE A 168 -10.63 6.70 -19.63
N GLN A 169 -11.92 6.43 -19.48
CA GLN A 169 -12.44 5.69 -18.32
C GLN A 169 -11.74 4.33 -18.16
N LYS A 170 -11.57 3.59 -19.26
CA LYS A 170 -10.91 2.27 -19.25
C LYS A 170 -9.44 2.38 -18.84
N ILE A 171 -8.71 3.39 -19.34
CA ILE A 171 -7.29 3.56 -19.00
C ILE A 171 -7.11 3.96 -17.54
N ILE A 172 -7.99 4.80 -16.99
CA ILE A 172 -7.97 5.20 -15.58
C ILE A 172 -8.26 4.00 -14.68
N ILE A 173 -9.30 3.23 -14.98
CA ILE A 173 -9.66 2.02 -14.21
C ILE A 173 -8.50 1.02 -14.25
N LEU A 174 -7.93 0.77 -15.43
CA LEU A 174 -6.81 -0.14 -15.60
C LEU A 174 -5.57 0.33 -14.82
N PHE A 175 -5.25 1.63 -14.89
CA PHE A 175 -4.15 2.22 -14.14
C PHE A 175 -4.32 2.03 -12.63
N ILE A 176 -5.49 2.36 -12.08
CA ILE A 176 -5.78 2.19 -10.65
C ILE A 176 -5.68 0.72 -10.26
N ALA A 177 -6.29 -0.18 -11.04
CA ALA A 177 -6.28 -1.61 -10.78
C ALA A 177 -4.85 -2.18 -10.80
N LEU A 178 -4.05 -1.84 -11.81
CA LEU A 178 -2.66 -2.28 -11.92
C LEU A 178 -1.78 -1.69 -10.82
N PHE A 179 -1.98 -0.43 -10.45
CA PHE A 179 -1.21 0.20 -9.38
C PHE A 179 -1.49 -0.45 -8.03
N LEU A 180 -2.77 -0.63 -7.68
CA LEU A 180 -3.16 -1.30 -6.44
C LEU A 180 -2.71 -2.77 -6.44
N ALA A 181 -2.85 -3.48 -7.57
CA ALA A 181 -2.37 -4.85 -7.71
C ALA A 181 -0.85 -4.91 -7.50
N ALA A 182 -0.07 -4.07 -8.18
CA ALA A 182 1.38 -4.02 -7.98
C ALA A 182 1.71 -3.80 -6.51
N LEU A 183 1.08 -2.85 -5.84
CA LEU A 183 1.42 -2.51 -4.47
C LEU A 183 1.02 -3.60 -3.45
N LEU A 184 -0.14 -4.25 -3.64
CA LEU A 184 -0.68 -5.22 -2.70
C LEU A 184 -0.26 -6.67 -2.97
N LEU A 185 0.08 -7.03 -4.21
CA LEU A 185 0.44 -8.40 -4.59
C LEU A 185 1.64 -8.96 -3.79
N PRO A 186 2.73 -8.20 -3.52
CA PRO A 186 3.87 -8.68 -2.73
C PRO A 186 3.49 -9.10 -1.31
N LEU A 187 2.47 -8.47 -0.72
CA LEU A 187 1.96 -8.81 0.60
C LEU A 187 1.23 -10.16 0.62
N LEU A 188 0.72 -10.63 -0.53
CA LEU A 188 0.07 -11.93 -0.64
C LEU A 188 1.03 -13.09 -0.41
N ALA A 189 2.34 -12.87 -0.49
CA ALA A 189 3.35 -13.85 -0.12
C ALA A 189 3.21 -14.34 1.34
N PHE A 190 2.59 -13.55 2.22
CA PHE A 190 2.34 -13.89 3.62
C PHE A 190 1.00 -14.59 3.86
N CYS A 191 0.10 -14.64 2.87
CA CYS A 191 -1.22 -15.28 3.00
C CYS A 191 -1.14 -16.75 3.42
N PRO A 192 -0.27 -17.61 2.83
CA PRO A 192 -0.17 -19.00 3.25
C PRO A 192 0.19 -19.16 4.73
N MET A 193 1.02 -18.26 5.26
CA MET A 193 1.42 -18.27 6.68
C MET A 193 0.26 -17.84 7.58
N LEU A 194 -0.47 -16.78 7.20
CA LEU A 194 -1.66 -16.33 7.92
C LEU A 194 -2.75 -17.41 7.95
N VAL A 195 -2.99 -18.09 6.83
CA VAL A 195 -3.96 -19.19 6.73
C VAL A 195 -3.56 -20.35 7.65
N ARG A 196 -2.29 -20.77 7.63
CA ARG A 196 -1.77 -21.83 8.51
C ARG A 196 -1.91 -21.45 9.98
N ALA A 197 -1.43 -20.27 10.35
CA ALA A 197 -1.51 -19.76 11.72
C ALA A 197 -2.96 -19.68 12.23
N LYS A 198 -3.89 -19.22 11.40
CA LYS A 198 -5.31 -19.19 11.75
C LYS A 198 -5.89 -20.59 11.93
N LYS A 199 -5.59 -21.52 11.01
CA LYS A 199 -6.09 -22.90 11.08
C LYS A 199 -5.58 -23.63 12.31
N ASP A 200 -4.28 -23.55 12.57
CA ASP A 200 -3.64 -24.23 13.70
C ASP A 200 -4.09 -23.60 15.02
N GLY A 201 -4.16 -22.26 15.08
CA GLY A 201 -4.73 -21.54 16.21
C GLY A 201 -6.19 -21.92 16.49
N LEU A 202 -7.05 -21.97 15.48
CA LEU A 202 -8.47 -22.35 15.67
C LEU A 202 -8.63 -23.78 16.20
N LYS A 203 -7.74 -24.69 15.81
CA LYS A 203 -7.74 -26.06 16.32
C LYS A 203 -7.33 -26.10 17.79
N GLU A 204 -6.18 -25.52 18.12
CA GLU A 204 -5.61 -25.59 19.47
C GLU A 204 -6.44 -24.79 20.48
N TYR A 205 -6.72 -23.52 20.17
CA TYR A 205 -7.49 -22.66 21.05
C TYR A 205 -8.96 -23.08 21.11
N GLY A 206 -9.49 -23.68 20.04
CA GLY A 206 -10.85 -24.20 20.01
C GLY A 206 -11.05 -25.40 20.94
N LEU A 207 -10.08 -26.33 20.99
CA LEU A 207 -10.12 -27.46 21.94
C LEU A 207 -10.11 -26.96 23.39
N LEU A 208 -9.20 -26.04 23.69
CA LEU A 208 -9.13 -25.43 25.03
C LEU A 208 -10.39 -24.62 25.38
N ALA A 209 -11.01 -23.94 24.41
CA ALA A 209 -12.30 -23.26 24.61
C ALA A 209 -13.41 -24.23 25.00
N VAL A 210 -13.47 -25.38 24.33
CA VAL A 210 -14.47 -26.43 24.60
C VAL A 210 -14.25 -27.02 26.00
N ASP A 211 -13.01 -27.33 26.37
CA ASP A 211 -12.70 -27.90 27.68
C ASP A 211 -13.01 -26.90 28.81
N LEU A 212 -12.68 -25.63 28.60
CA LEU A 212 -13.00 -24.54 29.53
C LEU A 212 -14.51 -24.37 29.72
N LEU A 213 -15.28 -24.37 28.62
CA LEU A 213 -16.74 -24.26 28.68
C LEU A 213 -17.38 -25.48 29.35
N LYS A 214 -16.90 -26.70 29.08
CA LYS A 214 -17.39 -27.91 29.76
C LYS A 214 -17.12 -27.86 31.27
N ALA A 215 -15.93 -27.42 31.68
CA ALA A 215 -15.59 -27.26 33.10
C ALA A 215 -16.47 -26.19 33.76
N PHE A 216 -16.70 -25.09 33.06
CA PHE A 216 -17.60 -24.02 33.49
C PHE A 216 -19.04 -24.52 33.67
N ASP A 217 -19.61 -25.17 32.66
CA ASP A 217 -20.97 -25.72 32.68
C ASP A 217 -21.14 -26.76 33.79
N ALA A 218 -20.15 -27.65 33.97
CA ALA A 218 -20.18 -28.66 35.02
C ALA A 218 -20.29 -28.04 36.42
N ARG A 219 -19.55 -26.95 36.68
CA ARG A 219 -19.53 -26.27 37.99
C ARG A 219 -20.75 -25.39 38.22
N TRP A 220 -21.14 -24.60 37.21
CA TRP A 220 -22.12 -23.52 37.37
C TRP A 220 -23.53 -23.86 36.90
N MET A 221 -23.68 -24.70 35.87
CA MET A 221 -24.98 -25.02 35.26
C MET A 221 -25.54 -26.36 35.78
N THR A 222 -24.69 -27.37 35.97
CA THR A 222 -25.14 -28.70 36.47
C THR A 222 -25.10 -28.87 38.00
N GLY A 223 -24.89 -27.77 38.74
CA GLY A 223 -25.11 -27.75 40.19
C GLY A 223 -24.00 -28.31 41.08
N LYS A 224 -22.77 -28.54 40.57
CA LYS A 224 -21.59 -28.96 41.38
C LYS A 224 -20.95 -27.80 42.17
N LYS A 225 -21.73 -26.79 42.49
CA LYS A 225 -21.27 -25.54 43.11
C LYS A 225 -21.17 -25.71 44.63
N ALA A 226 -20.13 -25.15 45.25
CA ALA A 226 -20.02 -25.16 46.71
C ALA A 226 -21.12 -24.30 47.35
N ALA A 227 -21.62 -24.72 48.52
CA ALA A 227 -22.69 -24.00 49.23
C ALA A 227 -22.27 -22.55 49.53
N GLY A 228 -23.08 -21.57 49.10
CA GLY A 228 -22.85 -20.15 49.35
C GLY A 228 -21.94 -19.43 48.34
N GLU A 229 -21.31 -20.15 47.40
CA GLU A 229 -20.49 -19.53 46.36
C GLU A 229 -21.36 -18.61 45.47
N LYS A 230 -20.84 -17.52 44.89
CA LYS A 230 -21.57 -16.68 43.93
C LYS A 230 -20.77 -16.58 42.65
N ILE A 231 -21.46 -16.65 41.51
CA ILE A 231 -20.81 -16.61 40.20
C ILE A 231 -20.04 -15.29 40.00
N LEU A 232 -20.60 -14.17 40.47
CA LEU A 232 -20.00 -12.85 40.35
C LEU A 232 -18.76 -12.63 41.24
N SER A 233 -18.50 -13.50 42.22
CA SER A 233 -17.34 -13.41 43.11
C SER A 233 -16.28 -14.46 42.82
N ALA A 234 -16.51 -15.36 41.87
CA ALA A 234 -15.56 -16.40 41.47
C ALA A 234 -14.64 -15.89 40.34
N VAL A 235 -13.42 -16.42 40.29
CA VAL A 235 -12.43 -16.08 39.24
C VAL A 235 -12.76 -16.75 37.90
N ASP A 236 -13.33 -17.96 37.94
CA ASP A 236 -13.59 -18.79 36.75
C ASP A 236 -14.43 -18.11 35.66
N PRO A 237 -15.54 -17.40 35.96
CA PRO A 237 -16.35 -16.74 34.92
C PRO A 237 -15.62 -15.60 34.22
N SER A 238 -14.80 -14.83 34.96
CA SER A 238 -13.97 -13.77 34.36
C SER A 238 -12.89 -14.38 33.48
N ALA A 239 -12.13 -15.37 33.99
CA ALA A 239 -11.09 -16.06 33.24
C ALA A 239 -11.64 -16.74 31.96
N THR A 240 -12.85 -17.31 32.04
CA THR A 240 -13.55 -17.89 30.87
C THR A 240 -13.88 -16.81 29.84
N THR A 241 -14.36 -15.65 30.28
CA THR A 241 -14.69 -14.52 29.40
C THR A 241 -13.44 -13.93 28.72
N ASP A 242 -12.34 -13.79 29.47
CA ASP A 242 -11.06 -13.28 28.96
C ASP A 242 -10.47 -14.23 27.90
N TYR A 243 -10.55 -15.53 28.15
CA TYR A 243 -10.13 -16.54 27.18
C TYR A 243 -11.01 -16.54 25.93
N LEU A 244 -12.34 -16.48 26.08
CA LEU A 244 -13.27 -16.41 24.94
C LEU A 244 -13.05 -15.14 24.11
N SER A 245 -12.72 -14.03 24.75
CA SER A 245 -12.38 -12.77 24.07
C SER A 245 -11.09 -12.93 23.24
N THR A 246 -10.08 -13.60 23.79
CA THR A 246 -8.86 -13.98 23.05
C THR A 246 -9.17 -14.87 21.85
N TYR A 247 -10.05 -15.86 22.03
CA TYR A 247 -10.52 -16.73 20.95
C TYR A 247 -11.31 -15.97 19.88
N MET A 248 -12.10 -14.95 20.25
CA MET A 248 -12.79 -14.08 19.28
C MET A 248 -11.81 -13.27 18.43
N VAL A 249 -10.69 -12.80 18.99
CA VAL A 249 -9.62 -12.13 18.23
C VAL A 249 -9.05 -13.07 17.18
N LEU A 250 -8.69 -14.30 17.57
CA LEU A 250 -8.23 -15.35 16.67
C LEU A 250 -9.24 -15.65 15.56
N ARG A 251 -10.53 -15.77 15.89
CA ARG A 251 -11.60 -16.02 14.91
C ARG A 251 -11.68 -14.87 13.88
N GLY A 252 -11.48 -13.65 14.34
CA GLY A 252 -11.40 -12.44 13.52
C GLY A 252 -10.10 -12.27 12.72
N MET A 253 -9.11 -13.15 12.89
CA MET A 253 -7.83 -13.07 12.17
C MET A 253 -8.05 -13.07 10.66
N ARG A 254 -7.39 -12.15 9.96
CA ARG A 254 -7.48 -11.95 8.52
C ARG A 254 -6.55 -12.91 7.78
N PHE A 255 -6.90 -13.20 6.53
CA PHE A 255 -6.07 -14.00 5.62
C PHE A 255 -5.06 -13.16 4.84
N VAL A 256 -5.18 -11.84 4.90
CA VAL A 256 -4.29 -10.87 4.24
C VAL A 256 -3.72 -9.91 5.28
N PRO A 257 -2.49 -9.39 5.09
CA PRO A 257 -1.83 -8.53 6.08
C PRO A 257 -2.26 -7.05 6.01
N PHE A 258 -3.30 -6.71 5.24
CA PHE A 258 -3.83 -5.36 5.07
C PHE A 258 -5.35 -5.30 5.34
N ASP A 259 -5.89 -4.09 5.56
CA ASP A 259 -7.34 -3.83 5.64
C ASP A 259 -7.81 -2.89 4.53
N LEU A 260 -9.13 -2.78 4.45
CA LEU A 260 -9.83 -1.83 3.58
C LEU A 260 -9.43 -0.37 3.83
N ARG A 261 -8.95 -0.01 5.05
CA ARG A 261 -8.51 1.37 5.31
C ARG A 261 -7.25 1.69 4.53
N ILE A 262 -6.28 0.77 4.50
CA ILE A 262 -5.06 0.91 3.69
C ILE A 262 -5.42 1.03 2.20
N VAL A 263 -6.30 0.16 1.70
CA VAL A 263 -6.75 0.21 0.30
C VAL A 263 -7.45 1.54 0.00
N ALA A 264 -8.31 2.03 0.89
CA ALA A 264 -9.01 3.30 0.71
C ALA A 264 -8.05 4.50 0.67
N VAL A 265 -7.02 4.52 1.51
CA VAL A 265 -6.00 5.58 1.52
C VAL A 265 -5.19 5.60 0.21
N LEU A 266 -4.80 4.43 -0.28
CA LEU A 266 -4.10 4.30 -1.57
C LEU A 266 -4.99 4.72 -2.74
N LEU A 267 -6.25 4.26 -2.73
CA LEU A 267 -7.23 4.61 -3.74
C LEU A 267 -7.51 6.12 -3.75
N ALA A 268 -7.68 6.73 -2.57
CA ALA A 268 -7.85 8.18 -2.45
C ALA A 268 -6.63 8.93 -3.02
N SER A 269 -5.41 8.47 -2.73
CA SER A 269 -4.18 9.08 -3.27
C SER A 269 -4.10 9.01 -4.80
N LEU A 270 -4.68 7.98 -5.42
CA LEU A 270 -4.79 7.85 -6.87
C LEU A 270 -5.91 8.71 -7.45
N ILE A 271 -7.05 8.85 -6.76
CA ILE A 271 -8.22 9.59 -7.27
C ILE A 271 -8.04 11.10 -7.12
N VAL A 272 -7.44 11.58 -6.02
CA VAL A 272 -7.33 13.02 -5.74
C VAL A 272 -6.71 13.82 -6.89
N PRO A 273 -5.58 13.41 -7.50
CA PRO A 273 -5.01 14.11 -8.65
C PRO A 273 -5.87 14.11 -9.91
N MET A 274 -6.82 13.19 -10.02
CA MET A 274 -7.72 13.06 -11.18
C MET A 274 -8.96 13.92 -11.05
N LEU A 275 -9.30 14.38 -9.84
CA LEU A 275 -10.50 15.19 -9.59
C LEU A 275 -10.61 16.45 -10.48
N PRO A 276 -9.52 17.19 -10.77
CA PRO A 276 -9.59 18.35 -11.67
C PRO A 276 -10.11 18.00 -13.07
N LEU A 277 -9.93 16.76 -13.54
CA LEU A 277 -10.46 16.33 -14.83
C LEU A 277 -12.00 16.34 -14.87
N LEU A 278 -12.67 16.15 -13.73
CA LEU A 278 -14.13 16.20 -13.67
C LEU A 278 -14.67 17.60 -13.98
N LEU A 279 -13.88 18.64 -13.72
CA LEU A 279 -14.23 20.04 -14.03
C LEU A 279 -14.29 20.29 -15.55
N THR A 280 -13.72 19.39 -16.36
CA THR A 280 -13.85 19.45 -17.83
C THR A 280 -15.21 18.95 -18.33
N VAL A 281 -15.93 18.16 -17.53
CA VAL A 281 -17.23 17.58 -17.87
C VAL A 281 -18.38 18.31 -17.18
N VAL A 282 -18.19 18.74 -15.93
CA VAL A 282 -19.17 19.48 -15.13
C VAL A 282 -18.63 20.89 -14.91
N SER A 283 -19.38 21.93 -15.31
CA SER A 283 -18.95 23.30 -15.02
C SER A 283 -18.71 23.49 -13.52
N LEU A 284 -17.67 24.24 -13.13
CA LEU A 284 -17.32 24.53 -11.72
C LEU A 284 -18.54 24.95 -10.90
N THR A 285 -19.44 25.73 -11.51
CA THR A 285 -20.71 26.18 -10.95
C THR A 285 -21.66 25.03 -10.58
N GLU A 286 -21.86 24.05 -11.46
CA GLU A 286 -22.75 22.91 -11.19
C GLU A 286 -22.16 21.96 -10.15
N GLY A 287 -20.84 21.77 -10.16
CA GLY A 287 -20.12 20.93 -9.21
C GLY A 287 -20.19 21.49 -7.78
N ILE A 288 -19.94 22.79 -7.60
CA ILE A 288 -20.03 23.47 -6.30
C ILE A 288 -21.47 23.43 -5.79
N ILE A 289 -22.47 23.69 -6.65
CA ILE A 289 -23.90 23.64 -6.26
C ILE A 289 -24.30 22.24 -5.78
N LYS A 290 -23.82 21.17 -6.43
CA LYS A 290 -24.09 19.78 -5.98
C LYS A 290 -23.41 19.46 -4.64
N ILE A 291 -22.16 19.86 -4.44
CA ILE A 291 -21.42 19.61 -3.19
C ILE A 291 -22.05 20.37 -2.02
N VAL A 292 -22.43 21.63 -2.22
CA VAL A 292 -23.14 22.44 -1.21
C VAL A 292 -24.50 21.81 -0.87
N LYS A 293 -25.25 21.32 -1.86
CA LYS A 293 -26.52 20.61 -1.62
C LYS A 293 -26.37 19.30 -0.84
N ILE A 294 -25.28 18.57 -1.03
CA ILE A 294 -25.01 17.32 -0.31
C ILE A 294 -24.53 17.58 1.13
N LEU A 295 -23.76 18.65 1.35
CA LEU A 295 -23.29 19.05 2.70
C LEU A 295 -24.38 19.67 3.57
N TRP A 296 -25.44 20.20 2.96
CA TRP A 296 -26.58 20.80 3.66
C TRP A 296 -27.82 19.89 3.70
N SER A 297 -27.69 18.64 3.23
CA SER A 297 -28.68 17.57 3.31
C SER A 297 -28.32 16.57 4.39
#